data_AF-A0A8K0N655-F1
#
_entry.id   AF-A0A8K0N655-F1
#
_cell.length_a   1.000
_cell.length_b   1.000
_cell.length_c   1.000
_cell.angle_alpha   90.00
_cell.angle_beta   90.00
_cell.angle_gamma   90.00
#
_symmetry.space_group_name_H-M   'P 1'
#
loop_
_entity.id
_entity.type
_entity.pdbx_description
1 polymer ?
#
loop_
_entity_poly.entity_id
_entity_poly.type
_entity_poly.pdbx_seq_one_letter_code
_entity_poly.pdbx_strand_id
1 'polypeptide(L)'
;MIGEGAPLRVIQESAALLGDGAIPTLTLIMGGNLIKGLRGSDIRLSIIMGVVVVRYIMLPLVGIIVIKGAVRLGLVHSDPLYQFILLVQYALPPAMNIGTITQLFGAGESECSVIFLWAYALASLSLTLWSTFFMWLVS
;
A
#
# COMPACT_ATOMS: atom_id res chain seq x y z
N MET A 1 27.40 -12.20 2.16
CA MET A 1 27.82 -11.03 1.35
C MET A 1 27.01 -9.78 1.73
N ILE A 2 27.04 -9.39 3.01
CA ILE A 2 26.59 -8.09 3.53
C ILE A 2 27.64 -7.74 4.59
N GLY A 3 28.29 -6.58 4.48
CA GLY A 3 29.39 -6.16 5.37
C GLY A 3 30.16 -4.96 4.80
N GLU A 4 30.91 -4.26 5.65
CA GLU A 4 31.55 -2.96 5.36
C GLU A 4 32.54 -2.92 4.18
N GLY A 5 32.89 -4.06 3.59
CA GLY A 5 33.78 -4.16 2.42
C GLY A 5 33.12 -4.65 1.12
N ALA A 6 31.78 -4.73 1.05
CA ALA A 6 31.11 -5.29 -0.13
C ALA A 6 31.17 -4.34 -1.35
N PRO A 7 31.63 -4.79 -2.54
CA PRO A 7 31.81 -3.92 -3.71
C PRO A 7 30.50 -3.32 -4.26
N LEU A 8 29.36 -3.98 -4.03
CA LEU A 8 28.03 -3.50 -4.44
C LEU A 8 27.41 -2.51 -3.45
N ARG A 9 28.08 -2.19 -2.33
CA ARG A 9 27.56 -1.28 -1.30
C ARG A 9 27.23 0.10 -1.86
N VAL A 10 28.08 0.64 -2.73
CA VAL A 10 27.86 1.97 -3.34
C VAL A 10 26.53 2.01 -4.10
N ILE A 11 26.18 0.94 -4.81
CA ILE A 11 24.91 0.84 -5.54
C ILE A 11 23.75 0.73 -4.56
N GLN A 12 23.88 -0.10 -3.52
CA GLN A 12 22.86 -0.25 -2.48
C GLN A 12 22.61 1.04 -1.71
N GLU A 13 23.67 1.72 -1.26
CA GLU A 13 23.59 2.99 -0.54
C GLU A 13 23.01 4.10 -1.43
N SER A 14 23.43 4.17 -2.70
CA SER A 14 22.86 5.13 -3.65
C SER A 14 21.37 4.86 -3.89
N ALA A 15 20.97 3.60 -4.06
CA ALA A 15 19.58 3.21 -4.24
C ALA A 15 18.74 3.48 -2.98
N ALA A 16 19.29 3.24 -1.79
CA ALA A 16 18.64 3.56 -0.52
C ALA A 16 18.43 5.07 -0.36
N LEU A 17 19.48 5.87 -0.59
CA LEU A 17 19.40 7.34 -0.56
C LEU A 17 18.36 7.88 -1.53
N LEU A 18 18.29 7.34 -2.76
CA LEU A 18 17.28 7.70 -3.73
C LEU A 18 15.87 7.29 -3.27
N GLY A 19 15.71 6.10 -2.68
CA GLY A 19 14.45 5.63 -2.13
C GLY A 19 13.93 6.52 -1.00
N ASP A 20 14.82 6.88 -0.07
CA ASP A 20 14.51 7.77 1.06
C ASP A 20 14.06 9.16 0.60
N GLY A 21 14.66 9.68 -0.48
CA GLY A 21 14.23 10.93 -1.11
C GLY A 21 12.96 10.80 -1.96
N ALA A 22 12.73 9.64 -2.57
CA ALA A 22 11.59 9.41 -3.47
C ALA A 22 10.25 9.35 -2.71
N ILE A 23 10.19 8.72 -1.54
CA ILE A 23 8.96 8.58 -0.73
C ILE A 23 8.31 9.95 -0.42
N PRO A 24 9.00 10.94 0.16
CA PRO A 24 8.42 12.26 0.43
C PRO A 24 8.16 13.04 -0.86
N THR A 25 8.99 12.88 -1.89
CA THR A 25 8.80 13.57 -3.19
C THR A 25 7.50 13.13 -3.85
N LEU A 26 7.24 11.82 -3.93
CA LEU A 26 5.98 11.28 -4.46
C LEU A 26 4.77 11.80 -3.68
N THR A 27 4.89 11.85 -2.36
CA THR A 27 3.84 12.39 -1.48
C THR A 27 3.54 13.87 -1.80
N LEU A 28 4.58 14.68 -2.01
CA LEU A 28 4.42 16.09 -2.41
C LEU A 28 3.76 16.24 -3.78
N ILE A 29 4.16 15.44 -4.78
CA ILE A 29 3.54 15.54 -6.12
C ILE A 29 2.06 15.14 -6.05
N MET A 30 1.71 14.09 -5.31
CA MET A 30 0.31 13.72 -5.11
C MET A 30 -0.48 14.83 -4.38
N GLY A 31 0.12 15.46 -3.37
CA GLY A 31 -0.47 16.61 -2.69
C GLY A 31 -0.68 17.81 -3.62
N GLY A 32 0.27 18.08 -4.52
CA GLY A 32 0.13 19.12 -5.54
C GLY A 32 -0.99 18.83 -6.53
N ASN A 33 -1.14 17.57 -6.97
CA ASN A 33 -2.21 17.15 -7.87
C ASN A 33 -3.59 17.20 -7.21
N LEU A 34 -3.66 17.05 -5.89
CA LEU A 34 -4.90 17.08 -5.14
C LEU A 34 -5.64 18.43 -5.27
N ILE A 35 -4.91 19.55 -5.38
CA ILE A 35 -5.52 20.88 -5.58
C ILE A 35 -6.34 20.92 -6.88
N LYS A 36 -5.79 20.33 -7.96
CA LYS A 36 -6.51 20.18 -9.23
C LYS A 36 -7.64 19.16 -9.11
N GLY A 37 -7.40 18.06 -8.41
CA GLY A 37 -8.40 17.03 -8.13
C GLY A 37 -9.65 17.58 -7.44
N LEU A 38 -9.49 18.32 -6.34
CA LEU A 38 -10.62 18.87 -5.58
C LEU A 38 -11.39 19.96 -6.32
N ARG A 39 -10.74 20.70 -7.24
CA ARG A 39 -11.36 21.81 -7.97
C ARG A 39 -11.96 21.43 -9.32
N GLY A 40 -11.55 20.32 -9.91
CA GLY A 40 -11.94 19.98 -11.29
C GLY A 40 -12.00 18.48 -11.60
N SER A 41 -11.89 17.59 -10.62
CA SER A 41 -12.11 16.16 -10.86
C SER A 41 -13.60 15.85 -10.87
N ASP A 42 -14.09 15.38 -12.01
CA ASP A 42 -15.44 14.82 -12.18
C ASP A 42 -15.45 13.32 -11.82
N ILE A 43 -14.72 12.95 -10.76
CA ILE A 43 -14.76 11.57 -10.24
C ILE A 43 -16.13 11.31 -9.64
N ARG A 44 -16.74 10.21 -10.07
CA ARG A 44 -17.94 9.69 -9.43
C ARG A 44 -17.57 9.13 -8.06
N LEU A 45 -18.26 9.59 -7.03
CA LEU A 45 -18.11 9.14 -5.64
C LEU A 45 -18.27 7.60 -5.50
N SER A 46 -19.05 6.98 -6.41
CA SER A 46 -19.18 5.53 -6.53
C SER A 46 -17.85 4.81 -6.78
N ILE A 47 -16.92 5.40 -7.56
CA ILE A 47 -15.60 4.82 -7.82
C ILE A 47 -14.76 4.83 -6.55
N ILE A 48 -14.75 5.95 -5.82
CA ILE A 48 -14.03 6.07 -4.55
C ILE A 48 -14.52 5.00 -3.57
N MET A 49 -15.85 4.90 -3.39
CA MET A 49 -16.46 3.89 -2.53
C MET A 49 -16.11 2.46 -2.97
N GLY A 50 -16.15 2.18 -4.28
CA GLY A 50 -15.77 0.88 -4.83
C GLY A 50 -14.31 0.52 -4.51
N VAL A 51 -13.38 1.45 -4.71
CA VAL A 51 -11.96 1.25 -4.37
C VAL A 51 -11.79 1.01 -2.87
N VAL A 52 -12.42 1.82 -2.02
CA VAL A 52 -12.36 1.68 -0.55
C VAL A 52 -12.87 0.31 -0.12
N VAL A 53 -14.01 -0.15 -0.63
CA VAL A 53 -14.58 -1.47 -0.31
C VAL A 53 -13.70 -2.61 -0.78
N VAL A 54 -13.22 -2.56 -2.03
CA VAL A 54 -12.34 -3.60 -2.55
C VAL A 54 -11.03 -3.66 -1.75
N ARG A 55 -10.45 -2.50 -1.43
CA ARG A 55 -9.15 -2.42 -0.75
C ARG A 55 -9.24 -2.82 0.72
N TYR A 56 -10.23 -2.33 1.45
CA TYR A 56 -10.32 -2.50 2.91
C TYR A 56 -11.22 -3.64 3.35
N ILE A 57 -11.96 -4.31 2.45
CA ILE A 57 -12.80 -5.45 2.80
C ILE A 57 -12.42 -6.67 1.97
N MET A 58 -12.51 -6.58 0.63
CA MET A 58 -12.28 -7.75 -0.21
C MET A 58 -10.82 -8.23 -0.16
N LEU A 59 -9.86 -7.31 -0.27
CA LEU A 59 -8.43 -7.62 -0.24
C LEU A 59 -7.98 -8.34 1.05
N PRO A 60 -8.29 -7.85 2.27
CA PRO A 60 -7.92 -8.54 3.50
C PRO A 60 -8.65 -9.87 3.68
N LEU A 61 -9.90 -10.00 3.24
CA LEU A 61 -10.62 -11.29 3.25
C LEU A 61 -9.95 -12.32 2.34
N VAL A 62 -9.56 -11.94 1.13
CA VAL A 62 -8.79 -12.79 0.22
C VAL A 62 -7.45 -13.16 0.85
N GLY A 63 -6.76 -12.21 1.48
CA GLY A 63 -5.52 -12.45 2.23
C GLY A 63 -5.68 -13.56 3.27
N ILE A 64 -6.75 -13.53 4.08
CA ILE A 64 -7.02 -14.60 5.06
C ILE A 64 -7.15 -15.97 4.38
N ILE A 65 -7.92 -16.05 3.29
CA ILE A 65 -8.15 -17.31 2.58
C ILE A 65 -6.83 -17.84 2.01
N VAL A 66 -6.05 -16.97 1.35
CA VAL A 66 -4.77 -17.33 0.73
C VAL A 66 -3.77 -17.79 1.79
N ILE A 67 -3.58 -17.03 2.88
CA ILE A 67 -2.60 -17.37 3.91
C ILE A 67 -3.01 -18.63 4.67
N LYS A 68 -4.28 -18.77 5.08
CA LYS A 68 -4.75 -20.01 5.73
C LYS A 68 -4.67 -21.22 4.81
N GLY A 69 -4.97 -21.04 3.52
CA GLY A 69 -4.80 -22.09 2.51
C GLY A 69 -3.35 -22.52 2.37
N ALA A 70 -2.43 -21.56 2.26
CA ALA A 70 -1.00 -21.82 2.14
C ALA A 70 -0.41 -22.53 3.37
N VAL A 71 -0.87 -22.17 4.58
CA VAL A 71 -0.48 -22.86 5.83
C VAL A 71 -0.97 -24.32 5.83
N ARG A 72 -2.23 -24.58 5.42
CA ARG A 72 -2.75 -25.95 5.33
C ARG A 72 -2.02 -26.82 4.31
N LEU A 73 -1.52 -26.21 3.24
CA LEU A 73 -0.72 -26.89 2.21
C LEU A 73 0.76 -27.02 2.58
N GLY A 74 1.19 -26.49 3.74
CA GLY A 74 2.59 -26.52 4.17
C GLY A 74 3.53 -25.62 3.37
N LEU A 75 3.00 -24.68 2.57
CA LEU A 75 3.79 -23.75 1.74
C LEU A 75 4.35 -22.57 2.53
N VAL A 76 3.73 -22.26 3.67
CA VAL A 76 4.05 -21.10 4.52
C VAL A 76 4.50 -21.60 5.88
N HIS A 77 5.58 -21.02 6.41
CA HIS A 77 6.06 -21.32 7.76
C HIS A 77 4.97 -21.01 8.79
N SER A 78 4.75 -21.92 9.72
CA SER A 78 3.72 -21.81 10.76
C SER A 78 4.01 -20.74 11.83
N ASP A 79 5.03 -19.89 11.63
CA ASP A 79 5.37 -18.84 12.57
C ASP A 79 4.26 -17.76 12.61
N PRO A 80 3.68 -17.48 13.79
CA PRO A 80 2.64 -16.46 13.96
C PRO A 80 3.04 -15.07 13.46
N LEU A 81 4.29 -14.65 13.67
CA LEU A 81 4.77 -13.35 13.20
C LEU A 81 4.83 -13.31 11.67
N TYR A 82 5.27 -14.41 11.04
CA TYR A 82 5.34 -14.48 9.58
C TYR A 82 3.94 -14.40 8.96
N GLN A 83 2.97 -15.15 9.49
CA GLN A 83 1.59 -15.10 9.02
C GLN A 83 0.95 -13.73 9.24
N PHE A 84 1.23 -13.09 10.38
CA PHE A 84 0.75 -11.74 10.65
C PHE A 84 1.26 -10.72 9.63
N ILE A 85 2.57 -10.72 9.35
CA ILE A 85 3.16 -9.81 8.34
C ILE A 85 2.52 -10.05 6.96
N LEU A 86 2.34 -11.32 6.59
CA LEU A 86 1.70 -11.70 5.33
C LEU A 86 0.22 -11.33 5.23
N LEU A 87 -0.50 -11.21 6.35
CA LEU A 87 -1.89 -10.74 6.38
C LEU A 87 -1.96 -9.21 6.35
N VAL A 88 -1.13 -8.53 7.14
CA VAL A 88 -1.12 -7.07 7.25
C VAL A 88 -0.85 -6.41 5.89
N GLN A 89 0.03 -6.98 5.05
CA GLN A 89 0.26 -6.46 3.70
C GLN A 89 -1.01 -6.38 2.82
N TYR A 90 -2.02 -7.24 3.07
CA TYR A 90 -3.30 -7.19 2.35
C TYR A 90 -4.26 -6.11 2.87
N ALA A 91 -4.00 -5.54 4.05
CA ALA A 91 -4.78 -4.46 4.64
C ALA A 91 -4.12 -3.08 4.50
N LEU A 92 -2.91 -3.01 3.92
CA LEU A 92 -2.20 -1.75 3.69
C LEU A 92 -2.93 -0.84 2.69
N PRO A 93 -2.80 0.49 2.85
CA PRO A 93 -3.36 1.46 1.92
C PRO A 93 -2.87 1.22 0.48
N PRO A 94 -3.59 1.74 -0.53
CA PRO A 94 -3.28 1.49 -1.92
C PRO A 94 -1.88 1.97 -2.31
N ALA A 95 -1.30 1.30 -3.31
CA ALA A 95 0.08 1.55 -3.69
C ALA A 95 0.26 2.92 -4.37
N MET A 96 1.03 3.81 -3.74
CA MET A 96 1.48 5.10 -4.27
C MET A 96 2.01 5.00 -5.70
N ASN A 97 2.68 3.88 -6.03
CA ASN A 97 3.31 3.65 -7.33
C ASN A 97 2.32 3.73 -8.49
N ILE A 98 1.04 3.38 -8.29
CA ILE A 98 0.01 3.55 -9.33
C ILE A 98 -0.20 5.04 -9.63
N GLY A 99 -0.16 5.89 -8.60
CA GLY A 99 -0.19 7.36 -8.75
C GLY A 99 1.05 7.90 -9.47
N THR A 100 2.22 7.31 -9.25
CA THR A 100 3.44 7.67 -10.00
C THR A 100 3.31 7.30 -11.48
N ILE A 101 2.74 6.13 -11.78
CA ILE A 101 2.51 5.69 -13.15
C ILE A 101 1.52 6.63 -13.84
N THR A 102 0.39 6.97 -13.21
CA THR A 102 -0.58 7.92 -13.79
C THR A 102 0.03 9.31 -13.99
N GLN A 103 0.89 9.76 -13.07
CA GLN A 103 1.66 10.99 -13.23
C GLN A 103 2.64 10.94 -14.41
N LEU A 104 3.36 9.83 -14.58
CA LEU A 104 4.33 9.67 -15.67
C LEU A 104 3.64 9.67 -17.04
N PHE A 105 2.47 9.05 -17.13
CA PHE A 105 1.68 9.01 -18.36
C PHE A 105 0.74 10.21 -18.54
N GLY A 106 0.69 11.13 -17.57
CA GLY A 106 -0.16 12.33 -17.62
C GLY A 106 -1.65 12.04 -17.78
N ALA A 107 -2.10 10.89 -17.27
CA ALA A 107 -3.47 10.40 -17.44
C ALA A 107 -4.10 10.07 -16.09
N GLY A 108 -5.09 10.87 -15.69
CA GLY A 108 -5.87 10.62 -14.47
C GLY A 108 -5.09 10.88 -13.18
N GLU A 109 -4.07 11.75 -13.19
CA GLU A 109 -3.25 12.02 -12.01
C GLU A 109 -4.01 12.82 -10.93
N SER A 110 -4.90 13.72 -11.34
CA SER A 110 -5.79 14.47 -10.44
C SER A 110 -6.83 13.55 -9.81
N GLU A 111 -7.42 12.68 -10.63
CA GLU A 111 -8.38 11.66 -10.25
C GLU A 111 -7.80 10.67 -9.23
N CYS A 112 -6.63 10.11 -9.56
CA CYS A 112 -5.91 9.18 -8.70
C CYS A 112 -5.54 9.80 -7.34
N SER A 113 -5.14 11.08 -7.32
CA SER A 113 -4.82 11.77 -6.07
C SER A 113 -6.02 11.95 -5.12
N VAL A 114 -7.23 12.16 -5.65
CA VAL A 114 -8.47 12.22 -4.84
C VAL A 114 -8.81 10.85 -4.25
N ILE A 115 -8.69 9.77 -5.04
CA ILE A 115 -8.90 8.41 -4.54
C ILE A 115 -7.91 8.09 -3.41
N PHE A 116 -6.64 8.44 -3.60
CA PHE A 116 -5.63 8.24 -2.59
C PHE A 116 -5.85 9.09 -1.34
N LEU A 117 -6.28 10.35 -1.46
CA LEU A 117 -6.64 11.16 -0.29
C LEU A 117 -7.64 10.41 0.61
N TRP A 118 -8.75 9.94 0.03
CA TRP A 118 -9.80 9.26 0.78
C TRP A 118 -9.35 7.91 1.32
N ALA A 119 -8.59 7.14 0.53
CA ALA A 119 -8.04 5.88 1.00
C ALA A 119 -7.10 6.10 2.20
N TYR A 120 -6.11 6.98 2.08
CA TYR A 120 -5.17 7.26 3.17
C TYR A 120 -5.85 7.87 4.41
N ALA A 121 -6.87 8.70 4.24
CA ALA A 121 -7.66 9.22 5.36
C ALA A 121 -8.37 8.11 6.15
N LEU A 122 -8.94 7.12 5.45
CA LEU A 122 -9.60 5.95 6.06
C LEU A 122 -8.62 4.85 6.50
N ALA A 123 -7.37 4.91 6.04
CA ALA A 123 -6.37 3.87 6.28
C ALA A 123 -6.06 3.70 7.78
N SER A 124 -5.97 4.79 8.55
CA SER A 124 -5.67 4.70 9.99
C SER A 124 -6.71 3.85 10.73
N LEU A 125 -8.00 4.10 10.50
CA LEU A 125 -9.10 3.35 11.10
C LEU A 125 -9.11 1.89 10.63
N SER A 126 -9.01 1.67 9.31
CA SER A 126 -9.06 0.32 8.74
C SER A 126 -7.88 -0.54 9.18
N LEU A 127 -6.66 0.02 9.17
CA LEU A 127 -5.45 -0.67 9.58
C LEU A 127 -5.48 -1.07 11.04
N THR A 128 -5.94 -0.18 11.94
CA THR A 128 -6.05 -0.52 13.36
C THR A 128 -7.03 -1.68 13.57
N LEU A 129 -8.19 -1.66 12.90
CA LEU A 129 -9.18 -2.73 12.99
C LEU A 129 -8.62 -4.06 12.47
N TRP A 130 -8.06 -4.07 11.26
CA TRP A 130 -7.52 -5.29 10.64
C TRP A 130 -6.29 -5.83 11.37
N SER A 131 -5.41 -4.96 11.86
CA SER A 131 -4.24 -5.40 12.63
C SER A 131 -4.67 -6.10 13.93
N THR A 132 -5.65 -5.53 14.63
CA THR A 132 -6.22 -6.13 15.84
C THR A 132 -6.86 -7.49 15.51
N PHE A 133 -7.65 -7.55 14.44
CA PHE A 133 -8.29 -8.78 14.00
C PHE A 133 -7.28 -9.87 13.57
N PHE A 134 -6.23 -9.50 12.83
CA PHE A 134 -5.20 -10.44 12.39
C PHE A 134 -4.34 -10.94 13.55
N MET A 135 -4.01 -10.10 14.54
CA MET A 135 -3.35 -10.56 15.76
C MET A 135 -4.21 -11.60 16.48
N TRP A 136 -5.51 -11.34 16.64
CA TRP A 136 -6.43 -12.30 17.24
C TRP A 136 -6.55 -13.59 16.42
N LEU A 137 -6.51 -13.51 15.09
CA LEU A 137 -6.63 -14.65 14.18
C LEU A 137 -5.43 -15.61 14.21
N VAL A 138 -4.25 -15.06 14.50
CA VAL A 138 -2.96 -15.75 14.42
C VAL A 138 -2.40 -16.12 15.81
N SER A 139 -2.95 -15.54 16.88
CA SER A 139 -2.71 -15.95 18.28
C SER A 139 -3.38 -17.28 18.60
#